data_AF-A0A4R0ZLH8-F1
#
_entry.id   AF-A0A4R0ZLH8-F1
#
_cell.length_a   1.000
_cell.length_b   1.000
_cell.length_c   1.000
_cell.angle_alpha   90.00
_cell.angle_beta   90.00
_cell.angle_gamma   90.00
#
_symmetry.space_group_name_H-M   'P 1'
#
loop_
_entity.id
_entity.type
_entity.pdbx_description
1 polymer ?
#
loop_
_entity_poly.entity_id
_entity_poly.type
_entity_poly.pdbx_seq_one_letter_code
_entity_poly.pdbx_strand_id
1 'polypeptide(L)'
;MKRTTKRWKQVALVCLLLLSSVLWIQQENDADADTGLLPSVTGEQLTFSGMALRFDPVNGPYIHANAAHYPLGFKEAYIDQNRGYLTVRRDRVDSVVSIIVDPDETLTARGITIGASGGGVVTNLYFYQNGRLLNLADPVDYAIIAGPFSNAWMTIISQPK
;
A
#
# COMPACT_ATOMS: atom_id res chain seq x y z
N MET A 1 30.93 -53.06 -28.46
CA MET A 1 29.83 -52.15 -28.86
C MET A 1 28.61 -52.21 -27.93
N LYS A 2 28.67 -51.72 -26.68
CA LYS A 2 27.48 -51.63 -25.78
C LYS A 2 27.44 -50.38 -24.87
N ARG A 3 28.38 -49.44 -25.00
CA ARG A 3 28.49 -48.27 -24.09
C ARG A 3 27.69 -47.04 -24.52
N THR A 4 27.39 -46.87 -25.81
CA THR A 4 26.74 -45.66 -26.36
C THR A 4 25.24 -45.59 -26.05
N THR A 5 24.54 -46.73 -26.09
CA THR A 5 23.09 -46.80 -25.85
C THR A 5 22.71 -46.54 -24.39
N LYS A 6 23.59 -46.84 -23.43
CA LYS A 6 23.35 -46.60 -21.99
C LYS A 6 23.39 -45.11 -21.64
N ARG A 7 24.26 -44.33 -22.31
CA ARG A 7 24.44 -42.89 -22.09
C ARG A 7 23.25 -42.08 -22.61
N TRP A 8 22.67 -42.49 -23.75
CA TRP A 8 21.47 -41.86 -24.31
C TRP A 8 20.22 -42.08 -23.45
N LYS A 9 20.05 -43.29 -22.89
CA LYS A 9 18.95 -43.58 -21.97
C LYS A 9 19.03 -42.77 -20.68
N GLN A 10 20.24 -42.53 -20.16
CA GLN A 10 20.45 -41.69 -18.97
C GLN A 10 20.15 -40.22 -19.24
N VAL A 11 20.56 -39.68 -20.39
CA VAL A 11 20.27 -38.29 -20.78
C VAL A 11 18.77 -38.09 -20.99
N ALA A 12 18.10 -39.02 -21.68
CA ALA A 12 16.65 -38.95 -21.88
C ALA A 12 15.87 -38.97 -20.56
N LEU A 13 16.32 -39.78 -19.58
CA LEU A 13 15.69 -39.85 -18.27
C LEU A 13 15.85 -38.55 -17.47
N VAL A 14 17.03 -37.92 -17.52
CA VAL A 14 17.26 -36.62 -16.87
C VAL A 14 16.43 -35.52 -17.51
N CYS A 15 16.31 -35.49 -18.84
CA CYS A 15 15.45 -34.53 -19.53
C CYS A 15 13.96 -34.72 -19.18
N LEU A 16 13.48 -35.96 -19.05
CA LEU A 16 12.11 -36.25 -18.64
C LEU A 16 11.81 -35.80 -17.20
N LEU A 17 12.76 -36.01 -16.28
CA LEU A 17 12.63 -35.58 -14.89
C LEU A 17 12.62 -34.04 -14.77
N LEU A 18 13.47 -33.35 -15.53
CA LEU A 18 13.47 -31.88 -15.57
C LEU A 18 12.17 -31.32 -16.15
N LEU A 19 11.67 -31.88 -17.25
CA LEU A 19 10.36 -31.51 -17.81
C LEU A 19 9.21 -31.74 -16.81
N SER A 20 9.24 -32.85 -16.06
CA SER A 20 8.22 -33.11 -15.04
C SER A 20 8.28 -32.12 -13.86
N SER A 21 9.47 -31.65 -13.49
CA SER A 21 9.62 -30.63 -12.44
C SER A 21 9.18 -29.23 -12.87
N VAL A 22 9.41 -28.86 -14.14
CA VAL A 22 8.93 -27.58 -14.69
C VAL A 22 7.40 -27.58 -14.80
N LEU A 23 6.80 -28.71 -15.15
CA LEU A 23 5.35 -28.87 -15.22
C LEU A 23 4.70 -28.89 -13.82
N TRP A 24 5.36 -29.44 -12.79
CA TRP A 24 4.86 -29.39 -11.41
C TRP A 24 4.95 -27.98 -10.79
N ILE A 25 6.00 -27.21 -11.09
CA ILE A 25 6.16 -25.84 -10.56
C ILE A 25 5.15 -24.86 -11.20
N GLN A 26 4.64 -25.13 -12.40
CA GLN A 26 3.57 -24.32 -13.00
C GLN A 26 2.18 -24.64 -12.46
N GLN A 27 2.00 -25.74 -11.71
CA GLN A 27 0.69 -26.19 -11.23
C GLN A 27 0.44 -25.87 -9.74
N GLU A 28 1.42 -25.36 -9.00
CA GLU A 28 1.27 -24.93 -7.59
C GLU A 28 1.31 -23.40 -7.40
N ASN A 29 0.79 -22.64 -8.37
CA ASN A 29 0.39 -21.24 -8.14
C ASN A 29 -1.11 -21.10 -8.40
N ASP A 30 -1.90 -21.89 -7.68
CA ASP A 30 -3.33 -21.67 -7.54
C ASP A 30 -3.57 -20.55 -6.54
N ALA A 31 -3.95 -19.39 -7.07
CA ALA A 31 -4.89 -18.51 -6.42
C ALA A 31 -6.04 -18.29 -7.40
N ASP A 32 -6.92 -19.29 -7.51
CA ASP A 32 -8.26 -19.08 -8.08
C ASP A 32 -8.99 -18.07 -7.18
N ALA A 33 -8.85 -16.79 -7.54
CA ALA A 33 -9.69 -15.74 -7.03
C ALA A 33 -11.11 -15.99 -7.56
N ASP A 34 -12.06 -16.18 -6.65
CA ASP A 34 -13.49 -16.28 -6.90
C ASP A 34 -13.92 -15.24 -7.97
N THR A 35 -14.30 -15.72 -9.16
CA THR A 35 -14.56 -14.90 -10.35
C THR A 35 -15.94 -14.27 -10.31
N GLY A 36 -16.14 -13.39 -9.33
CA GLY A 36 -17.14 -12.34 -9.37
C GLY A 36 -16.52 -11.00 -9.79
N LEU A 37 -15.62 -10.99 -10.80
CA LEU A 37 -15.12 -9.72 -11.34
C LEU A 37 -16.29 -8.96 -11.97
N LEU A 38 -16.80 -7.98 -11.24
CA LEU A 38 -17.78 -7.05 -11.76
C LEU A 38 -17.14 -6.24 -12.90
N PRO A 39 -17.89 -5.92 -13.97
CA PRO A 39 -17.37 -5.10 -15.05
C PRO A 39 -16.92 -3.73 -14.49
N SER A 40 -15.85 -3.18 -15.06
CA SER A 40 -15.48 -1.78 -14.77
C SER A 40 -16.67 -0.88 -15.06
N VAL A 41 -17.05 -0.05 -14.08
CA VAL A 41 -18.12 0.92 -14.24
C VAL A 41 -17.59 2.17 -14.96
N THR A 42 -18.32 2.66 -15.96
CA THR A 42 -17.99 3.91 -16.67
C THR A 42 -18.94 5.03 -16.25
N GLY A 43 -18.43 6.05 -15.54
CA GLY A 43 -19.08 7.36 -15.33
C GLY A 43 -20.04 7.51 -14.13
N GLU A 44 -20.03 8.70 -13.51
CA GLU A 44 -20.81 9.21 -12.34
C GLU A 44 -20.69 8.51 -10.98
N GLN A 45 -20.16 7.29 -10.88
CA GLN A 45 -20.23 6.51 -9.63
C GLN A 45 -19.01 6.63 -8.70
N LEU A 46 -17.98 7.42 -9.05
CA LEU A 46 -16.76 7.51 -8.23
C LEU A 46 -16.59 8.91 -7.61
N THR A 47 -16.36 8.92 -6.31
CA THR A 47 -15.88 10.06 -5.53
C THR A 47 -14.36 10.01 -5.45
N PHE A 48 -13.72 11.14 -5.75
CA PHE A 48 -12.30 11.37 -5.47
C PHE A 48 -12.15 12.20 -4.21
N SER A 49 -11.33 11.72 -3.28
CA SER A 49 -10.86 12.48 -2.12
C SER A 49 -9.33 12.50 -2.17
N GLY A 50 -8.74 13.66 -1.88
CA GLY A 50 -7.29 13.84 -2.00
C GLY A 50 -6.78 14.87 -1.01
N MET A 51 -5.60 14.65 -0.44
CA MET A 51 -4.93 15.64 0.39
C MET A 51 -3.41 15.45 0.40
N ALA A 52 -2.70 16.53 0.71
CA ALA A 52 -1.37 16.44 1.28
C ALA A 52 -1.50 16.43 2.81
N LEU A 53 -0.89 15.45 3.45
CA LEU A 53 -0.78 15.40 4.90
C LEU A 53 0.64 15.81 5.29
N ARG A 54 0.79 16.87 6.08
CA ARG A 54 2.10 17.37 6.55
C ARG A 54 2.40 16.82 7.94
N PHE A 55 3.65 16.42 8.19
CA PHE A 55 4.14 15.99 9.50
C PHE A 55 5.01 17.08 10.13
N ASP A 56 4.38 18.03 10.80
CA ASP A 56 5.09 19.16 11.40
C ASP A 56 5.79 18.77 12.70
N PRO A 57 7.07 19.15 12.89
CA PRO A 57 7.82 18.77 14.08
C PRO A 57 7.30 19.37 15.37
N VAL A 58 6.51 20.45 15.32
CA VAL A 58 6.00 21.16 16.50
C VAL A 58 4.53 20.87 16.74
N ASN A 59 3.72 20.93 15.68
CA ASN A 59 2.26 20.87 15.76
C ASN A 59 1.70 19.47 15.49
N GLY A 60 2.54 18.52 15.08
CA GLY A 60 2.10 17.19 14.70
C GLY A 60 1.54 17.11 13.28
N PRO A 61 0.88 15.99 12.93
CA PRO A 61 0.31 15.81 11.61
C PRO A 61 -0.92 16.69 11.40
N TYR A 62 -1.06 17.27 10.22
CA TYR A 62 -2.26 18.02 9.84
C TYR A 62 -2.53 17.95 8.34
N ILE A 63 -3.80 18.15 7.97
CA ILE A 63 -4.24 18.26 6.58
C ILE A 63 -3.70 19.57 6.01
N HIS A 64 -2.74 19.50 5.10
CA HIS A 64 -2.06 20.67 4.56
C HIS A 64 -2.91 21.36 3.50
N ALA A 65 -3.19 22.64 3.71
CA ALA A 65 -3.98 23.48 2.80
C ALA A 65 -3.28 24.81 2.53
N ASN A 66 -3.08 25.16 1.27
CA ASN A 66 -2.61 26.47 0.82
C ASN A 66 -2.96 26.69 -0.66
N ALA A 67 -2.41 27.73 -1.29
CA ALA A 67 -2.68 28.04 -2.70
C ALA A 67 -2.28 26.92 -3.70
N ALA A 68 -1.37 26.03 -3.32
CA ALA A 68 -0.92 24.90 -4.14
C ALA A 68 -1.51 23.54 -3.70
N HIS A 69 -2.10 23.45 -2.50
CA HIS A 69 -2.62 22.20 -1.93
C HIS A 69 -4.07 22.41 -1.50
N TYR A 70 -4.99 21.82 -2.25
CA TYR A 70 -6.44 21.93 -2.00
C TYR A 70 -7.00 20.58 -1.53
N PRO A 71 -7.11 20.35 -0.20
CA PRO A 71 -7.61 19.08 0.33
C PRO A 71 -9.11 18.91 0.08
N LEU A 72 -9.50 17.70 -0.29
CA LEU A 72 -10.86 17.31 -0.66
C LEU A 72 -11.29 16.04 0.07
N GLY A 73 -12.44 16.10 0.75
CA GLY A 73 -13.10 14.91 1.33
C GLY A 73 -12.54 14.41 2.66
N PHE A 74 -11.68 15.19 3.33
CA PHE A 74 -11.11 14.88 4.65
C PHE A 74 -11.46 15.95 5.69
N LYS A 75 -11.62 15.53 6.94
CA LYS A 75 -11.98 16.40 8.07
C LYS A 75 -10.91 16.45 9.14
N GLU A 76 -10.26 15.32 9.42
CA GLU A 76 -9.33 15.20 10.55
C GLU A 76 -8.17 14.27 10.20
N ALA A 77 -7.02 14.55 10.81
CA ALA A 77 -5.87 13.67 10.85
C ALA A 77 -5.22 13.79 12.24
N TYR A 78 -4.98 12.67 12.92
CA TYR A 78 -4.40 12.65 14.26
C TYR A 78 -3.68 11.33 14.54
N ILE A 79 -2.73 11.34 15.47
CA ILE A 79 -2.05 10.12 15.91
C ILE A 79 -2.90 9.43 16.98
N ASP A 80 -3.20 8.15 16.80
CA ASP A 80 -3.80 7.32 17.85
C ASP A 80 -2.74 7.08 18.94
N GLN A 81 -2.89 7.75 20.08
CA GLN A 81 -1.89 7.73 21.16
C GLN A 81 -1.71 6.33 21.79
N ASN A 82 -2.70 5.45 21.66
CA ASN A 82 -2.63 4.10 22.23
C ASN A 82 -2.02 3.09 21.25
N ARG A 83 -2.16 3.34 19.94
CA ARG A 83 -1.79 2.37 18.90
C ARG A 83 -0.63 2.81 18.02
N GLY A 84 -0.28 4.09 18.04
CA GLY A 84 0.91 4.60 17.34
C GLY A 84 0.76 4.81 15.85
N TYR A 85 -0.37 4.48 15.24
CA TYR A 85 -0.63 4.80 13.83
C TYR A 85 -1.30 6.17 13.70
N LEU A 86 -1.28 6.72 12.50
CA LEU A 86 -2.05 7.92 12.19
C LEU A 86 -3.46 7.53 11.75
N THR A 87 -4.47 8.19 12.28
CA THR A 87 -5.85 8.09 11.85
C THR A 87 -6.20 9.28 10.98
N VAL A 88 -6.83 9.05 9.83
CA VAL A 88 -7.47 10.09 9.01
C VAL A 88 -8.96 9.84 8.91
N ARG A 89 -9.76 10.91 8.93
CA ARG A 89 -11.21 10.84 8.84
C ARG A 89 -11.73 11.60 7.63
N ARG A 90 -12.65 10.97 6.90
CA ARG A 90 -13.34 11.53 5.74
C ARG A 90 -14.58 12.33 6.13
N ASP A 91 -15.04 13.14 5.19
CA ASP A 91 -16.28 13.89 5.33
C ASP A 91 -17.55 13.06 5.17
N ARG A 92 -17.42 11.85 4.62
CA ARG A 92 -18.52 10.95 4.20
C ARG A 92 -18.20 9.47 4.40
N VAL A 93 -19.24 8.65 4.29
CA VAL A 93 -19.16 7.17 4.31
C VAL A 93 -19.39 6.67 2.88
N ASP A 94 -18.33 6.16 2.25
CA ASP A 94 -18.40 5.55 0.91
C ASP A 94 -17.81 4.13 0.94
N SER A 95 -18.13 3.32 -0.07
CA SER A 95 -17.45 2.05 -0.33
C SER A 95 -16.12 2.34 -1.02
N VAL A 96 -14.99 1.95 -0.40
CA VAL A 96 -13.66 2.26 -0.94
C VAL A 96 -13.32 1.34 -2.10
N VAL A 97 -12.92 1.93 -3.23
CA VAL A 97 -12.42 1.24 -4.42
C VAL A 97 -10.91 1.13 -4.36
N SER A 98 -10.23 2.22 -4.01
CA SER A 98 -8.78 2.27 -3.91
C SER A 98 -8.32 3.32 -2.89
N ILE A 99 -7.21 3.03 -2.23
CA ILE A 99 -6.48 3.98 -1.38
C ILE A 99 -5.05 3.99 -1.87
N ILE A 100 -4.53 5.18 -2.16
CA ILE A 100 -3.14 5.41 -2.50
C ILE A 100 -2.59 6.35 -1.44
N VAL A 101 -1.48 5.96 -0.82
CA VAL A 101 -0.73 6.80 0.10
C VAL A 101 0.72 6.74 -0.30
N ASP A 102 1.26 7.87 -0.73
CA ASP A 102 2.59 7.97 -1.29
C ASP A 102 3.45 8.92 -0.45
N PRO A 103 4.59 8.46 0.11
CA PRO A 103 5.54 9.36 0.74
C PRO A 103 6.10 10.37 -0.28
N ASP A 104 6.28 11.62 0.13
CA ASP A 104 7.01 12.57 -0.72
C ASP A 104 8.52 12.25 -0.80
N GLU A 105 9.27 13.08 -1.53
CA GLU A 105 10.71 12.88 -1.74
C GLU A 105 11.49 12.89 -0.40
N THR A 106 11.01 13.68 0.57
CA THR A 106 11.64 13.78 1.90
C THR A 106 11.48 12.47 2.67
N LEU A 107 10.27 11.92 2.71
CA LEU A 107 9.99 10.65 3.38
C LEU A 107 10.63 9.48 2.64
N THR A 108 10.58 9.48 1.32
CA THR A 108 11.20 8.46 0.47
C THR A 108 12.71 8.41 0.70
N ALA A 109 13.39 9.56 0.77
CA ALA A 109 14.83 9.63 1.06
C ALA A 109 15.20 9.05 2.44
N ARG A 110 14.24 9.00 3.38
CA ARG A 110 14.41 8.42 4.72
C ARG A 110 14.06 6.92 4.78
N GLY A 111 13.73 6.31 3.64
CA GLY A 111 13.34 4.90 3.54
C GLY A 111 11.96 4.62 4.14
N ILE A 112 11.06 5.61 4.10
CA ILE A 112 9.71 5.48 4.64
C ILE A 112 8.76 4.91 3.59
N THR A 113 7.99 3.92 3.99
CA THR A 113 6.85 3.39 3.23
C THR A 113 5.58 3.51 4.07
N ILE A 114 4.43 3.72 3.42
CA ILE A 114 3.16 3.95 4.12
C ILE A 114 2.12 2.94 3.64
N GLY A 115 1.48 2.26 4.58
CA GLY A 115 0.34 1.39 4.33
C GLY A 115 -0.95 2.00 4.86
N ALA A 116 -2.08 1.77 4.19
CA ALA A 116 -3.40 2.22 4.63
C ALA A 116 -4.31 1.04 5.00
N SER A 117 -5.14 1.19 6.04
CA SER A 117 -6.20 0.22 6.35
C SER A 117 -7.40 0.32 5.40
N GLY A 118 -8.25 -0.72 5.39
CA GLY A 118 -9.39 -0.93 4.47
C GLY A 118 -10.59 0.04 4.56
N GLY A 119 -10.34 1.30 4.90
CA GLY A 119 -11.18 2.45 4.53
C GLY A 119 -12.61 2.53 5.06
N GLY A 120 -13.34 3.52 4.56
CA GLY A 120 -14.66 3.96 5.04
C GLY A 120 -14.62 5.42 5.46
N VAL A 121 -15.22 5.76 6.61
CA VAL A 121 -15.04 7.10 7.23
C VAL A 121 -13.64 7.26 7.81
N VAL A 122 -13.06 6.17 8.31
CA VAL A 122 -11.78 6.16 9.02
C VAL A 122 -10.80 5.33 8.23
N THR A 123 -9.59 5.86 8.05
CA THR A 123 -8.45 5.13 7.47
C THR A 123 -7.27 5.30 8.40
N ASN A 124 -6.59 4.20 8.73
CA ASN A 124 -5.38 4.22 9.55
C ASN A 124 -4.17 4.11 8.63
N LEU A 125 -3.18 4.95 8.83
CA LEU A 125 -1.92 4.97 8.10
C LEU A 125 -0.80 4.43 9.00
N TYR A 126 -0.10 3.42 8.49
CA TYR A 126 1.01 2.73 9.14
C TYR A 126 2.30 3.10 8.44
N PHE A 127 3.24 3.66 9.18
CA PHE A 127 4.53 4.11 8.65
C PHE A 127 5.58 3.06 8.97
N TYR A 128 6.36 2.68 7.98
CA TYR A 128 7.45 1.74 8.15
C TYR A 128 8.75 2.38 7.71
N GLN A 129 9.83 2.13 8.45
CA GLN A 129 11.19 2.43 8.01
C GLN A 129 11.95 1.12 7.90
N ASN A 130 12.41 0.77 6.69
CA ASN A 130 13.14 -0.47 6.42
C ASN A 130 12.41 -1.73 6.95
N GLY A 131 11.08 -1.76 6.81
CA GLY A 131 10.23 -2.86 7.28
C GLY A 131 9.85 -2.82 8.78
N ARG A 132 10.46 -1.95 9.59
CA ARG A 132 10.04 -1.75 10.99
C ARG A 132 8.85 -0.80 11.03
N LEU A 133 7.74 -1.24 11.64
CA LEU A 133 6.61 -0.36 11.95
C LEU A 133 7.02 0.72 12.96
N LEU A 134 6.72 1.98 12.65
CA LEU A 134 6.93 3.13 13.53
C LEU A 134 5.73 3.32 14.45
N ASN A 135 6.00 3.62 15.71
CA ASN A 135 5.01 4.08 16.68
C ASN A 135 5.03 5.61 16.73
N LEU A 136 4.14 6.27 15.99
CA LEU A 136 4.10 7.73 15.91
C LEU A 136 3.68 8.41 17.23
N ALA A 137 3.16 7.67 18.22
CA ALA A 137 2.92 8.21 19.55
C ALA A 137 4.24 8.33 20.37
N ASP A 138 5.30 7.62 19.96
CA ASP A 138 6.65 7.84 20.48
C ASP A 138 7.30 9.03 19.75
N PRO A 139 7.71 10.10 20.47
CA PRO A 139 8.36 11.26 19.86
C PRO A 139 9.62 10.92 19.06
N VAL A 140 10.35 9.86 19.42
CA VAL A 140 11.56 9.43 18.70
C VAL A 140 11.18 8.90 17.32
N ASP A 141 10.14 8.07 17.24
CA ASP A 141 9.64 7.54 15.97
C ASP A 141 8.93 8.62 15.15
N TYR A 142 8.20 9.53 15.78
CA TYR A 142 7.59 10.67 15.08
C TYR A 142 8.64 11.57 14.45
N ALA A 143 9.77 11.82 15.14
CA ALA A 143 10.87 12.63 14.62
C ALA A 143 11.48 12.07 13.31
N ILE A 144 11.36 10.76 13.06
CA ILE A 144 11.81 10.13 11.81
C ILE A 144 11.01 10.66 10.61
N ILE A 145 9.70 10.82 10.76
CA ILE A 145 8.80 11.29 9.69
C ILE A 145 8.59 12.80 9.73
N ALA A 146 8.86 13.46 10.85
CA ALA A 146 8.62 14.89 11.00
C ALA A 146 9.57 15.74 10.15
N GLY A 147 9.07 16.84 9.62
CA GLY A 147 9.89 17.83 8.91
C GLY A 147 9.06 18.96 8.32
N PRO A 148 9.66 20.14 8.13
CA PRO A 148 8.94 21.32 7.65
C PRO A 148 8.32 21.11 6.27
N PHE A 149 8.84 20.17 5.47
CA PHE A 149 8.36 19.80 4.14
C PHE A 149 8.08 18.30 4.01
N SER A 150 7.83 17.61 5.12
CA SER A 150 7.57 16.17 5.10
C SER A 150 6.09 15.89 4.90
N ASN A 151 5.72 15.31 3.76
CA ASN A 151 4.35 15.05 3.37
C ASN A 151 4.10 13.59 3.00
N ALA A 152 2.85 13.17 3.17
CA ALA A 152 2.28 12.04 2.46
C ALA A 152 1.14 12.53 1.57
N TRP A 153 1.15 12.12 0.31
CA TRP A 153 0.06 12.32 -0.63
C TRP A 153 -0.94 11.19 -0.44
N MET A 154 -2.20 11.54 -0.20
CA MET A 154 -3.24 10.54 0.00
C MET A 154 -4.37 10.77 -0.98
N THR A 155 -4.75 9.72 -1.70
CA THR A 155 -5.94 9.69 -2.57
C THR A 155 -6.81 8.51 -2.18
N ILE A 156 -8.11 8.75 -2.02
CA ILE A 156 -9.12 7.70 -1.92
C ILE A 156 -10.07 7.83 -3.10
N ILE A 157 -10.21 6.74 -3.84
CA ILE A 157 -11.26 6.55 -4.84
C ILE A 157 -12.33 5.69 -4.18
N SER A 158 -13.57 6.17 -4.18
CA SER A 158 -14.67 5.46 -3.54
C SER A 158 -15.96 5.58 -4.34
N GLN A 159 -16.91 4.70 -4.07
CA GLN A 159 -18.26 4.76 -4.63
C GLN A 159 -19.23 5.20 -3.53
N PRO A 160 -20.05 6.25 -3.76
CA PRO A 160 -21.13 6.60 -2.86
C PRO A 160 -22.03 5.38 -2.59
N LYS A 161 -22.45 5.22 -1.34
CA LYS A 161 -23.45 4.21 -0.97
C LYS A 161 -24.86 4.67 -1.28
#